data_AF-A0A5N6RDH5-F1
#
_entry.id   AF-A0A5N6RDH5-F1
#
_cell.length_a   1.000
_cell.length_b   1.000
_cell.length_c   1.000
_cell.angle_alpha   90.00
_cell.angle_beta   90.00
_cell.angle_gamma   90.00
#
_symmetry.space_group_name_H-M   'P 1'
#
loop_
_entity.id
_entity.type
_entity.pdbx_description
1 polymer ?
#
loop_
_entity_poly.entity_id
_entity_poly.type
_entity_poly.pdbx_seq_one_letter_code
_entity_poly.pdbx_strand_id
1 'polypeptide(L)'
;MNSSLSRTLHLLSLMRTFAVNVRPDMEYVARIQLTEERGDVLEVRLPCDNCQHSRDVTCSWRGINTKCNICVPRRKWKLRPSRRGNGLITKDYAAAGFTPVMELKCFGATPEAMWYGRE
;
A
#
# COMPACT_ATOMS: atom_id res chain seq x y z
N MET A 1 -26.38 -17.78 -32.45
CA MET A 1 -25.91 -16.40 -32.65
C MET A 1 -25.60 -15.76 -31.30
N ASN A 2 -24.33 -15.48 -31.07
CA ASN A 2 -23.71 -14.54 -30.12
C ASN A 2 -24.25 -14.43 -28.68
N SER A 3 -23.90 -15.42 -27.86
CA SER A 3 -23.74 -15.31 -26.39
C SER A 3 -22.46 -14.55 -25.97
N SER A 4 -21.93 -13.70 -26.85
CA SER A 4 -20.61 -13.06 -26.72
C SER A 4 -20.63 -11.69 -26.06
N LEU A 5 -21.76 -11.27 -25.49
CA LEU A 5 -21.90 -9.95 -24.85
C LEU A 5 -21.86 -10.00 -23.31
N SER A 6 -21.82 -11.19 -22.70
CA SER A 6 -21.83 -11.34 -21.23
C SER A 6 -20.45 -11.47 -20.58
N ARG A 7 -19.36 -11.59 -21.35
CA ARG A 7 -17.99 -11.74 -20.80
C ARG A 7 -17.14 -10.46 -20.84
N THR A 8 -17.73 -9.35 -21.27
CA THR A 8 -17.17 -8.01 -21.05
C THR A 8 -17.65 -7.45 -19.70
N LEU A 9 -17.76 -8.32 -18.70
CA LEU A 9 -17.95 -7.90 -17.31
C LEU A 9 -16.62 -7.30 -16.86
N HIS A 10 -16.49 -6.00 -17.06
CA HIS A 10 -15.80 -5.06 -16.18
C HIS A 10 -14.88 -5.72 -15.12
N LEU A 11 -13.70 -6.18 -15.55
CA LEU A 11 -12.52 -6.13 -14.69
C LEU A 11 -12.11 -4.66 -14.57
N LEU A 12 -13.02 -3.85 -14.02
CA LEU A 12 -12.68 -2.55 -13.45
C LEU A 12 -11.66 -2.89 -12.38
N SER A 13 -10.39 -2.65 -12.69
CA SER A 13 -9.32 -2.64 -11.71
C SER A 13 -9.67 -1.52 -10.71
N LEU A 14 -10.47 -1.87 -9.70
CA LEU A 14 -10.90 -0.95 -8.67
C LEU A 14 -9.65 -0.46 -7.96
N MET A 15 -9.38 0.84 -8.10
CA MET A 15 -8.36 1.50 -7.30
C MET A 15 -8.86 1.52 -5.87
N ARG A 16 -8.09 0.90 -4.96
CA ARG A 16 -8.34 0.94 -3.52
C ARG A 16 -7.23 1.75 -2.85
N THR A 17 -7.59 2.53 -1.83
CA THR A 17 -6.62 3.28 -1.03
C THR A 17 -6.68 2.75 0.39
N PHE A 18 -5.54 2.33 0.94
CA PHE A 18 -5.42 1.85 2.31
C PHE A 18 -4.66 2.88 3.14
N ALA A 19 -5.24 3.28 4.26
CA ALA A 19 -4.56 4.11 5.24
C ALA A 19 -3.55 3.24 6.01
N VAL A 20 -2.30 3.68 6.05
CA VAL A 20 -1.26 3.09 6.89
C VAL A 20 -1.25 3.87 8.20
N ASN A 21 -1.75 3.23 9.26
CA ASN A 21 -1.72 3.78 10.61
C ASN A 21 -0.49 3.23 11.33
N VAL A 22 0.21 4.09 12.06
CA VAL A 22 1.37 3.71 12.87
C VAL A 22 1.07 4.06 14.32
N ARG A 23 1.45 3.17 15.24
CA ARG A 23 1.40 3.40 16.69
C ARG A 23 2.82 3.35 17.23
N PRO A 24 3.58 4.46 17.15
CA PRO A 24 4.97 4.47 17.58
C PRO A 24 5.04 4.69 19.09
N ASP A 25 6.01 4.04 19.73
CA ASP A 25 6.45 4.43 21.07
C ASP A 25 7.47 5.58 20.94
N MET A 26 7.15 6.73 21.52
CA MET A 26 7.83 8.00 21.27
C MET A 26 8.53 8.55 22.52
N GLU A 27 8.90 7.71 23.49
CA GLU A 27 9.47 8.12 24.78
C GLU A 27 10.57 9.21 24.63
N TYR A 28 11.52 9.00 23.71
CA TYR A 28 12.67 9.89 23.46
C TYR A 28 12.65 10.62 22.11
N VAL A 29 11.57 10.48 21.32
CA VAL A 29 11.50 11.05 19.97
C VAL A 29 10.39 12.09 19.90
N ALA A 30 10.73 13.32 19.50
CA ALA A 30 9.74 14.39 19.36
C ALA A 30 8.94 14.28 18.05
N ARG A 31 9.62 13.90 16.96
CA ARG A 31 9.04 13.80 15.62
C ARG A 31 9.75 12.78 14.74
N ILE A 32 9.00 12.09 13.89
CA ILE A 32 9.52 11.25 12.80
C ILE A 32 8.84 11.71 11.51
N GLN A 33 9.63 12.20 10.56
CA GLN A 33 9.16 12.42 9.19
C GLN A 33 9.54 11.22 8.35
N LEU A 34 8.55 10.60 7.70
CA LEU A 34 8.73 9.59 6.68
C LEU A 34 8.88 10.27 5.32
N THR A 35 9.96 9.99 4.60
CA THR A 35 10.24 10.56 3.27
C THR A 35 10.91 9.55 2.35
N GLU A 36 10.91 9.86 1.06
CA GLU A 36 11.72 9.11 0.08
C GLU A 36 13.22 9.21 0.37
N GLU A 37 13.70 10.40 0.78
CA GLU A 37 15.13 10.65 1.06
C GLU A 37 15.69 9.81 2.20
N ARG A 38 14.84 9.39 3.14
CA ARG A 38 15.22 8.52 4.26
C ARG A 38 15.21 7.04 3.92
N GLY A 39 14.86 6.68 2.69
CA GLY A 39 14.75 5.29 2.24
C GLY A 39 13.55 4.56 2.86
N ASP A 40 12.52 5.29 3.32
CA ASP A 40 11.37 4.68 3.97
C ASP A 40 10.54 3.90 2.94
N VAL A 41 10.35 2.60 3.20
CA VAL A 41 9.57 1.71 2.34
C VAL A 41 8.49 0.97 3.12
N LEU A 42 7.46 0.52 2.40
CA LEU A 42 6.44 -0.37 2.92
C LEU A 42 6.53 -1.70 2.19
N GLU A 43 6.82 -2.77 2.93
CA GLU A 43 6.73 -4.13 2.41
C GLU A 43 5.30 -4.63 2.58
N VAL A 44 4.74 -5.24 1.54
CA VAL A 44 3.34 -5.70 1.57
C VAL A 44 3.22 -7.09 0.96
N ARG A 45 2.40 -7.94 1.59
CA ARG A 45 2.03 -9.26 1.06
C ARG A 45 0.79 -9.13 0.18
N LEU A 46 0.92 -9.56 -1.07
CA LEU A 46 -0.10 -9.38 -2.09
C LEU A 46 -0.61 -10.71 -2.63
N PRO A 47 -1.89 -11.07 -2.42
CA PRO A 47 -2.52 -12.22 -3.08
C PRO A 47 -2.87 -11.91 -4.54
N CYS A 48 -2.64 -12.84 -5.49
CA CYS A 48 -3.28 -12.79 -6.81
C CYS A 48 -4.75 -13.21 -6.68
N ASP A 49 -5.68 -12.36 -7.09
CA ASP A 49 -7.13 -12.63 -7.01
C ASP A 49 -7.54 -13.82 -7.91
N ASN A 50 -6.73 -14.12 -8.93
CA ASN A 50 -6.99 -15.18 -9.90
C ASN A 50 -6.40 -16.54 -9.51
N CYS A 51 -5.24 -16.59 -8.85
CA CYS A 51 -4.56 -17.85 -8.50
C CYS A 51 -4.24 -18.01 -7.01
N GLN A 52 -4.66 -17.06 -6.18
CA GLN A 52 -4.44 -17.00 -4.73
C GLN A 52 -2.97 -17.07 -4.26
N HIS A 53 -2.02 -17.03 -5.18
CA HIS A 53 -0.61 -17.00 -4.84
C HIS A 53 -0.24 -15.62 -4.27
N SER A 54 0.28 -15.61 -3.04
CA SER A 54 0.75 -14.40 -2.38
C SER A 54 2.26 -14.22 -2.54
N ARG A 55 2.70 -12.97 -2.67
CA ARG A 55 4.11 -12.61 -2.68
C ARG A 55 4.36 -11.31 -1.94
N ASP A 56 5.54 -11.18 -1.37
CA ASP A 56 5.96 -9.95 -0.70
C ASP A 56 6.58 -9.00 -1.74
N VAL A 57 6.22 -7.72 -1.66
CA VAL A 57 6.76 -6.67 -2.54
C VAL A 57 7.10 -5.42 -1.74
N THR A 58 8.25 -4.85 -2.04
CA THR A 58 8.65 -3.55 -1.49
C THR A 58 7.99 -2.44 -2.30
N CYS A 59 7.15 -1.65 -1.63
CA CYS A 59 6.54 -0.45 -2.19
C CYS A 59 7.33 0.76 -1.68
N SER A 60 7.90 1.52 -2.61
CA SER A 60 8.53 2.81 -2.32
C SER A 60 7.61 3.98 -2.71
N TRP A 61 8.03 5.21 -2.38
CA TRP A 61 7.36 6.47 -2.78
C TRP A 61 7.24 6.65 -4.29
N ARG A 62 8.18 6.07 -5.05
CA ARG A 62 8.14 6.04 -6.53
C ARG A 62 7.03 5.15 -7.05
N GLY A 63 6.58 4.20 -6.24
CA GLY A 63 5.63 3.15 -6.59
C GLY A 63 6.29 1.99 -7.31
N ILE A 64 5.57 0.88 -7.38
CA ILE A 64 6.05 -0.36 -7.99
C ILE A 64 4.99 -0.90 -8.96
N ASN A 65 5.46 -1.40 -10.10
CA ASN A 65 4.64 -2.18 -11.03
C ASN A 65 5.01 -3.64 -10.87
N THR A 66 4.04 -4.44 -10.45
CA THR A 66 4.23 -5.87 -10.20
C THR A 66 3.37 -6.68 -11.15
N LYS A 67 3.83 -7.87 -11.51
CA LYS A 67 3.00 -8.87 -12.19
C LYS A 67 2.94 -10.08 -11.29
N CYS A 68 1.81 -10.79 -11.28
CA CYS A 68 1.84 -12.14 -10.76
C CYS A 68 2.61 -13.03 -11.73
N ASN A 69 3.52 -13.84 -11.21
CA ASN A 69 4.36 -14.74 -12.01
C ASN A 69 3.57 -15.94 -12.59
N ILE A 70 2.32 -16.13 -12.14
CA ILE A 70 1.45 -17.25 -12.55
C ILE A 70 0.33 -16.75 -13.48
N CYS A 71 -0.46 -15.77 -13.02
CA CYS A 71 -1.70 -15.35 -13.67
C CYS A 71 -1.50 -14.18 -14.67
N VAL A 72 -0.34 -13.50 -14.69
CA VAL A 72 0.09 -12.40 -15.59
C VAL A 72 -0.55 -10.98 -15.45
N PRO A 73 -1.64 -10.68 -14.69
CA PRO A 73 -2.16 -9.32 -14.69
C PRO A 73 -1.13 -8.34 -14.11
N ARG A 74 -0.90 -7.23 -14.83
CA ARG A 74 -0.10 -6.10 -14.36
C ARG A 74 -0.87 -5.39 -13.25
N ARG A 75 -0.21 -5.14 -12.13
CA ARG A 75 -0.73 -4.39 -10.98
C ARG A 75 0.19 -3.23 -10.70
N LYS A 76 -0.41 -2.11 -10.27
CA LYS A 76 0.32 -0.88 -9.95
C LYS A 76 0.04 -0.50 -8.52
N TRP A 77 1.11 -0.13 -7.82
CA TRP A 77 1.08 0.22 -6.41
C TRP A 77 1.88 1.49 -6.22
N LYS A 78 1.41 2.39 -5.37
CA LYS A 78 2.14 3.62 -5.07
C LYS A 78 1.88 4.06 -3.64
N LEU A 79 2.96 4.25 -2.88
CA LEU A 79 2.89 4.98 -1.62
C LEU A 79 2.68 6.46 -1.88
N ARG A 80 1.83 7.05 -1.04
CA ARG A 80 1.60 8.49 -0.99
C ARG A 80 1.64 8.93 0.47
N PRO A 81 2.07 10.17 0.74
CA PRO A 81 1.83 10.75 2.06
C PRO A 81 0.32 10.82 2.28
N SER A 82 -0.13 10.55 3.51
CA SER A 82 -1.55 10.73 3.83
C SER A 82 -1.90 12.22 3.79
N ARG A 83 -3.15 12.54 3.45
CA ARG A 83 -3.61 13.95 3.44
C ARG A 83 -3.57 14.63 4.82
N ARG A 84 -3.70 13.85 5.90
CA ARG A 84 -3.76 14.36 7.28
C ARG A 84 -2.41 14.38 7.98
N GLY A 85 -1.57 13.38 7.71
CA GLY A 85 -0.28 13.20 8.38
C GLY A 85 0.91 13.66 7.55
N ASN A 86 0.81 13.68 6.21
CA ASN A 86 1.92 14.01 5.31
C ASN A 86 3.23 13.25 5.61
N GLY A 87 3.14 11.99 6.07
CA GLY A 87 4.29 11.21 6.52
C GLY A 87 4.88 11.65 7.87
N LEU A 88 4.31 12.64 8.55
CA LEU A 88 4.75 13.12 9.85
C LEU A 88 4.09 12.36 10.99
N ILE A 89 4.92 11.95 11.95
CA ILE A 89 4.55 11.34 13.21
C ILE A 89 5.05 12.27 14.32
N THR A 90 4.17 12.66 15.23
CA THR A 90 4.48 13.47 16.42
C THR A 90 3.96 12.76 17.67
N LYS A 91 4.37 13.22 18.86
CA LYS A 91 3.83 12.70 20.13
C LYS A 91 2.31 12.83 20.21
N ASP A 92 1.75 13.96 19.75
CA ASP A 92 0.31 14.19 19.72
C ASP A 92 -0.41 13.20 18.80
N TYR A 93 0.19 12.87 17.65
CA TYR A 93 -0.37 11.87 16.73
C TYR A 93 -0.30 10.44 17.27
N ALA A 94 0.75 10.10 18.04
CA ALA A 94 0.86 8.82 18.72
C ALA A 94 -0.17 8.68 19.85
N ALA A 95 -0.44 9.76 20.59
CA ALA A 95 -1.44 9.80 21.65
C ALA A 95 -2.89 9.66 21.12
N ALA A 96 -3.16 10.13 19.89
CA ALA A 96 -4.46 9.99 19.23
C ALA A 96 -4.78 8.55 18.76
N GLY A 97 -3.86 7.59 18.95
CA GLY A 97 -4.08 6.16 18.71
C GLY A 97 -3.87 5.72 17.25
N PHE A 98 -4.72 6.17 16.33
CA PHE A 98 -4.65 5.79 14.91
C PHE A 98 -4.67 7.02 14.00
N THR A 99 -3.47 7.54 13.72
CA THR A 99 -3.31 8.60 12.72
C THR A 99 -2.76 8.00 11.43
N PRO A 100 -3.44 8.20 10.28
CA PRO A 100 -2.92 7.74 8.99
C PRO A 100 -1.70 8.59 8.63
N VAL A 101 -0.54 7.95 8.45
CA VAL A 101 0.73 8.65 8.11
C VAL A 101 1.03 8.54 6.62
N MET A 102 0.67 7.40 6.02
CA MET A 102 0.82 7.13 4.59
C MET A 102 -0.47 6.52 4.03
N GLU A 103 -0.61 6.60 2.71
CA GLU A 103 -1.67 5.97 1.95
C GLU A 103 -1.02 5.03 0.92
N LEU A 104 -1.43 3.76 0.92
CA LEU A 104 -1.08 2.81 -0.13
C LEU A 104 -2.19 2.79 -1.17
N LYS A 105 -1.89 3.23 -2.38
CA LYS A 105 -2.83 3.14 -3.52
C LYS A 105 -2.57 1.86 -4.31
N CYS A 106 -3.62 1.07 -4.48
CA CYS A 106 -3.58 -0.28 -5.00
C CYS A 106 -4.48 -0.39 -6.22
N PHE A 107 -3.94 -0.87 -7.33
CA PHE A 107 -4.72 -1.20 -8.52
C PHE A 107 -4.74 -2.73 -8.70
N GLY A 108 -5.88 -3.33 -8.38
CA GLY A 108 -6.17 -4.73 -8.69
C GLY A 108 -5.88 -5.78 -7.61
N ALA A 109 -5.52 -5.39 -6.37
CA ALA A 109 -5.55 -6.30 -5.21
C ALA A 109 -5.60 -5.55 -3.86
N THR A 110 -5.93 -6.29 -2.81
CA THR A 110 -5.89 -5.85 -1.41
C THR A 110 -4.71 -6.53 -0.70
N PRO A 111 -3.83 -5.81 0.01
CA PRO A 111 -2.75 -6.43 0.75
C PRO A 111 -3.29 -7.25 1.93
N GLU A 112 -2.67 -8.40 2.20
CA GLU A 112 -2.99 -9.28 3.34
C GLU A 112 -2.18 -8.91 4.59
N ALA A 113 -0.97 -8.40 4.39
CA ALA A 113 -0.07 -8.00 5.46
C ALA A 113 0.81 -6.83 5.00
N MET A 114 1.30 -6.05 5.95
CA MET A 114 2.13 -4.88 5.72
C MET A 114 3.19 -4.77 6.80
N TRP A 115 4.41 -4.41 6.41
CA TRP A 115 5.55 -4.15 7.28
C TRP A 115 6.24 -2.87 6.84
N TYR A 116 6.85 -2.18 7.80
CA TYR A 116 7.66 -1.00 7.53
C TYR A 116 9.14 -1.40 7.53
N GLY A 117 9.89 -0.92 6.54
CA GLY A 117 11.31 -1.22 6.35
C GLY A 117 12.10 -0.01 5.86
N ARG A 118 13.40 -0.21 5.65
CA ARG A 118 14.33 0.75 5.02
C ARG A 118 15.24 0.03 4.02
N GLU A 119 15.48 0.67 2.89
CA GLU A 119 16.48 0.25 1.88
C GLU A 119 17.86 0.83 2.15
#